data_AF-A0A9P5U665-F1
#
_entry.id   AF-A0A9P5U665-F1
#
_cell.length_a   1.000
_cell.length_b   1.000
_cell.length_c   1.000
_cell.angle_alpha   90.00
_cell.angle_beta   90.00
_cell.angle_gamma   90.00
#
_symmetry.space_group_name_H-M   'P 1'
#
loop_
_entity.id
_entity.type
_entity.pdbx_description
1 polymer ?
#
loop_
_entity_poly.entity_id
_entity_poly.type
_entity_poly.pdbx_seq_one_letter_code
_entity_poly.pdbx_strand_id
1 'polypeptide(L)'
;TSRTAPRTAPPRTAPPPPPKPTPLNTNTYRSSSPLSPKRITLPGRPVFPRSKQEPDLYKMAIIARMRCTPEGQRILHMGPKLAFSIMSATKELERLVAAQPEENDVVMSDSAAAAALSASWVVVPQDRERHAAPQGFAGMPTQDWEMVDCGA
;
A
#
# COMPACT_ATOMS: atom_id res chain seq x y z
N THR A 1 1.24 57.83 -8.40
CA THR A 1 0.82 57.32 -7.08
C THR A 1 -0.40 56.43 -7.26
N SER A 2 -0.19 55.13 -7.48
CA SER A 2 -1.25 54.14 -7.67
C SER A 2 -1.15 53.08 -6.56
N ARG A 3 -2.23 52.97 -5.78
CA ARG A 3 -2.34 52.16 -4.57
C ARG A 3 -3.02 50.83 -4.92
N THR A 4 -2.26 49.74 -4.96
CA THR A 4 -2.81 48.39 -5.18
C THR A 4 -3.07 47.74 -3.82
N ALA A 5 -4.33 47.37 -3.56
CA ALA A 5 -4.78 46.78 -2.30
C ALA A 5 -4.32 45.32 -2.13
N PRO A 6 -4.17 44.82 -0.88
CA PRO A 6 -3.80 43.42 -0.64
C PRO A 6 -5.00 42.50 -0.89
N ARG A 7 -4.79 41.46 -1.69
CA ARG A 7 -5.77 40.43 -2.01
C ARG A 7 -5.88 39.44 -0.84
N THR A 8 -7.02 39.47 -0.15
CA THR A 8 -7.39 38.54 0.92
C THR A 8 -7.42 37.10 0.41
N ALA A 9 -6.65 36.21 1.03
CA ALA A 9 -6.66 34.78 0.74
C ALA A 9 -7.94 34.13 1.28
N PRO A 10 -8.51 33.10 0.59
CA PRO A 10 -9.66 32.37 1.10
C PRO A 10 -9.27 31.48 2.31
N PRO A 11 -10.20 31.24 3.25
CA PRO A 11 -9.95 30.38 4.40
C PRO A 11 -9.76 28.92 3.96
N ARG A 12 -8.69 28.29 4.47
CA ARG A 12 -8.44 26.86 4.32
C ARG A 12 -9.49 26.07 5.10
N THR A 13 -10.37 25.37 4.40
CA THR A 13 -11.30 24.40 4.98
C THR A 13 -10.51 23.18 5.45
N ALA A 14 -10.51 22.93 6.76
CA ALA A 14 -9.94 21.71 7.33
C ALA A 14 -10.74 20.47 6.87
N PRO A 15 -10.09 19.31 6.63
CA PRO A 15 -10.80 18.07 6.36
C PRO A 15 -11.60 17.65 7.61
N PRO A 16 -12.82 17.11 7.44
CA PRO A 16 -13.64 16.66 8.55
C PRO A 16 -12.98 15.47 9.28
N PRO A 17 -13.17 15.34 10.60
CA PRO A 17 -12.69 14.19 11.35
C PRO A 17 -13.34 12.88 10.89
N PRO A 18 -12.65 11.72 11.03
CA PRO A 18 -13.22 10.43 10.67
C PRO A 18 -14.48 10.14 11.50
N PRO A 19 -15.54 9.56 10.90
CA PRO A 19 -16.76 9.23 11.61
C PRO A 19 -16.46 8.17 12.68
N LYS A 20 -16.87 8.46 13.92
CA LYS A 20 -16.84 7.47 15.02
C LYS A 20 -17.80 6.32 14.67
N PRO A 21 -17.43 5.05 14.88
CA PRO A 21 -18.34 3.94 14.70
C PRO A 21 -19.48 4.03 15.72
N THR A 22 -20.65 4.47 15.28
CA THR A 22 -21.89 4.33 16.02
C THR A 22 -22.30 2.86 16.00
N PRO A 23 -22.55 2.21 17.14
CA PRO A 23 -23.16 0.89 17.13
C PRO A 23 -24.55 1.01 16.50
N LEU A 24 -24.73 0.41 15.33
CA LEU A 24 -26.02 0.20 14.70
C LEU A 24 -26.81 -0.79 15.56
N ASN A 25 -27.43 -0.30 16.63
CA ASN A 25 -28.42 -1.05 17.38
C ASN A 25 -29.78 -0.89 16.67
N THR A 26 -29.91 -1.49 15.49
CA THR A 26 -31.18 -1.58 14.76
C THR A 26 -32.04 -2.70 15.34
N ASN A 27 -32.26 -2.68 16.65
CA ASN A 27 -33.14 -3.63 17.30
C ASN A 27 -34.40 -2.97 17.82
N THR A 28 -35.09 -2.28 16.91
CA THR A 28 -36.49 -1.93 17.09
C THR A 28 -37.32 -3.19 16.87
N TYR A 29 -37.25 -4.13 17.81
CA TYR A 29 -38.19 -5.24 17.85
C TYR A 29 -39.60 -4.65 18.03
N ARG A 30 -40.38 -4.60 16.95
CA ARG A 30 -41.85 -4.55 17.00
C ARG A 30 -42.36 -5.89 17.55
N SER A 31 -42.07 -6.20 18.81
CA SER A 31 -42.49 -7.44 19.48
C SER A 31 -43.84 -7.32 20.19
N SER A 32 -44.49 -6.16 20.14
CA SER A 32 -45.75 -5.90 20.85
C SER A 32 -47.01 -6.31 20.08
N SER A 33 -46.92 -7.10 19.00
CA SER A 33 -48.11 -7.60 18.32
C SER A 33 -48.70 -8.79 19.09
N PRO A 34 -49.97 -8.73 19.52
CA PRO A 34 -50.62 -9.82 20.27
C PRO A 34 -50.81 -11.10 19.43
N LEU A 35 -50.64 -11.01 18.11
CA LEU A 35 -50.64 -12.15 17.19
C LEU A 35 -49.23 -12.60 16.80
N SER A 36 -48.18 -12.00 17.34
CA SER A 36 -46.81 -12.47 17.10
C SER A 36 -46.63 -13.86 17.70
N PRO A 37 -46.10 -14.83 16.93
CA PRO A 37 -45.79 -16.16 17.44
C PRO A 37 -44.96 -16.05 18.73
N LYS A 38 -45.44 -16.66 19.81
CA LYS A 38 -44.72 -16.71 21.09
C LYS A 38 -43.35 -17.32 20.84
N ARG A 39 -42.29 -16.51 20.93
CA ARG A 39 -40.91 -16.99 20.80
C ARG A 39 -40.61 -17.82 22.04
N ILE A 40 -40.73 -19.14 21.91
CA ILE A 40 -40.27 -20.09 22.94
C ILE A 40 -38.75 -20.02 22.93
N THR A 41 -38.15 -19.62 24.06
CA THR A 41 -36.71 -19.68 24.26
C THR A 41 -36.31 -21.16 24.32
N LEU A 42 -35.86 -21.69 23.19
CA LEU A 42 -35.32 -23.05 23.14
C LEU A 42 -34.02 -23.11 23.95
N PRO A 43 -33.75 -24.23 24.64
CA PRO A 43 -32.48 -24.43 25.33
C PRO A 43 -31.32 -24.22 24.35
N GLY A 44 -30.25 -23.59 24.83
CA GLY A 44 -29.06 -23.33 24.03
C GLY A 44 -28.57 -24.64 23.40
N ARG A 45 -28.46 -24.67 22.06
CA ARG A 45 -27.92 -25.84 21.37
C ARG A 45 -26.51 -26.10 21.90
N PRO A 46 -26.15 -27.36 22.24
CA PRO A 46 -24.79 -27.67 22.61
C PRO A 46 -23.87 -27.25 21.44
N VAL A 47 -22.99 -26.29 21.72
CA VAL A 47 -21.98 -25.87 20.76
C VAL A 47 -20.91 -26.95 20.82
N PHE A 48 -20.99 -27.91 19.91
CA PHE A 48 -19.88 -28.83 19.70
C PHE A 48 -18.61 -28.00 19.47
N PRO A 49 -17.46 -28.39 20.06
CA PRO A 49 -16.19 -27.79 19.71
C PRO A 49 -16.10 -27.82 18.18
N ARG A 50 -16.16 -26.65 17.55
CA ARG A 50 -15.95 -26.58 16.10
C ARG A 50 -14.63 -27.29 15.88
N SER A 51 -14.63 -28.31 15.02
CA SER A 51 -13.40 -29.00 14.65
C SER A 51 -12.34 -27.93 14.39
N LYS A 52 -11.20 -28.04 15.07
CA LYS A 52 -10.10 -27.10 14.83
C LYS A 52 -9.83 -27.17 13.34
N GLN A 53 -9.91 -26.03 12.66
CA GLN A 53 -9.62 -25.97 11.24
C GLN A 53 -8.22 -26.54 11.04
N GLU A 54 -8.11 -27.61 10.25
CA GLU A 54 -6.82 -28.20 9.94
C GLU A 54 -5.90 -27.15 9.31
N PRO A 55 -4.60 -27.20 9.59
CA PRO A 55 -3.65 -26.29 8.98
C PRO A 55 -3.70 -26.46 7.46
N ASP A 56 -3.84 -25.34 6.76
CA ASP A 56 -3.84 -25.33 5.30
C ASP A 56 -2.40 -25.53 4.79
N LEU A 57 -2.06 -26.78 4.48
CA LEU A 57 -0.73 -27.20 4.03
C LEU A 57 -0.28 -26.43 2.77
N TYR A 58 -1.22 -26.07 1.88
CA TYR A 58 -0.92 -25.31 0.67
C TYR A 58 -0.48 -23.88 1.01
N LYS A 59 -1.20 -23.21 1.91
CA LYS A 59 -0.79 -21.89 2.42
C LYS A 59 0.57 -21.94 3.09
N MET A 60 0.84 -22.97 3.89
CA MET A 60 2.12 -23.14 4.56
C MET A 60 3.26 -23.31 3.55
N ALA A 61 3.08 -24.15 2.54
CA ALA A 61 4.07 -24.37 1.49
C ALA A 61 4.37 -23.09 0.70
N ILE A 62 3.34 -22.30 0.34
CA ILE A 62 3.52 -21.01 -0.33
C ILE A 62 4.31 -20.05 0.55
N ILE A 63 3.90 -19.87 1.81
CA ILE A 63 4.57 -18.94 2.73
C ILE A 63 6.03 -19.36 2.95
N ALA A 64 6.29 -20.65 3.13
CA ALA A 64 7.65 -21.18 3.26
C ALA A 64 8.49 -20.82 2.03
N ARG A 65 7.97 -21.06 0.82
CA ARG A 65 8.67 -20.69 -0.42
C ARG A 65 8.91 -19.19 -0.54
N MET A 66 7.93 -18.36 -0.18
CA MET A 66 8.06 -16.90 -0.21
C MET A 66 9.11 -16.39 0.78
N ARG A 67 9.36 -17.09 1.90
CA ARG A 67 10.42 -16.71 2.84
C ARG A 67 11.83 -16.94 2.28
N CYS A 68 11.99 -17.88 1.34
CA CYS A 68 13.29 -18.20 0.77
C CYS A 68 13.71 -17.24 -0.37
N THR A 69 12.80 -16.42 -0.89
CA THR A 69 13.12 -15.49 -1.99
C THR A 69 13.03 -14.02 -1.52
N PRO A 70 13.93 -13.13 -1.96
CA PRO A 70 13.91 -11.73 -1.56
C PRO A 70 12.66 -10.99 -2.05
N GLU A 71 12.10 -11.40 -3.19
CA GLU A 71 10.81 -10.89 -3.67
C GLU A 71 9.65 -11.37 -2.79
N GLY A 72 9.62 -12.66 -2.45
CA GLY A 72 8.60 -13.22 -1.58
C GLY A 72 8.61 -12.59 -0.19
N GLN A 73 9.80 -12.34 0.38
CA GLN A 73 9.94 -11.64 1.66
C GLN A 73 9.37 -10.22 1.60
N ARG A 74 9.63 -9.48 0.51
CA ARG A 74 9.03 -8.14 0.30
C ARG A 74 7.51 -8.21 0.25
N ILE A 75 6.94 -9.18 -0.47
CA ILE A 75 5.48 -9.35 -0.54
C ILE A 75 4.89 -9.72 0.83
N LEU A 76 5.55 -10.61 1.59
CA LEU A 76 5.11 -10.96 2.95
C LEU A 76 5.18 -9.77 3.91
N HIS A 77 6.19 -8.91 3.78
CA HIS A 77 6.35 -7.70 4.60
C HIS A 77 5.31 -6.61 4.24
N MET A 78 5.07 -6.37 2.94
CA MET A 78 4.05 -5.41 2.49
C MET A 78 2.63 -5.91 2.76
N GLY A 79 2.42 -7.22 2.70
CA GLY A 79 1.11 -7.84 2.73
C GLY A 79 0.42 -7.85 1.35
N PRO A 80 -0.57 -8.75 1.17
CA PRO A 80 -1.13 -9.07 -0.15
C PRO A 80 -1.87 -7.89 -0.80
N LYS A 81 -2.59 -7.07 -0.02
CA LYS A 81 -3.33 -5.92 -0.55
C LYS A 81 -2.39 -4.86 -1.15
N LEU A 82 -1.35 -4.49 -0.42
CA LEU A 82 -0.40 -3.48 -0.86
C LEU A 82 0.44 -3.99 -2.04
N ALA A 83 0.94 -5.22 -1.95
CA ALA A 83 1.71 -5.85 -3.03
C ALA A 83 0.90 -5.90 -4.34
N PHE A 84 -0.38 -6.26 -4.28
CA PHE A 84 -1.25 -6.28 -5.44
C PHE A 84 -1.50 -4.88 -6.02
N SER A 85 -1.72 -3.88 -5.16
CA SER A 85 -1.91 -2.49 -5.59
C SER A 85 -0.68 -1.95 -6.32
N ILE A 86 0.52 -2.19 -5.79
CA ILE A 86 1.77 -1.75 -6.42
C ILE A 86 1.95 -2.46 -7.77
N MET A 87 1.80 -3.78 -7.81
CA MET A 87 1.92 -4.56 -9.06
C MET A 87 0.91 -4.11 -10.12
N SER A 88 -0.32 -3.76 -9.73
CA SER A 88 -1.31 -3.23 -10.67
C SER A 88 -0.90 -1.86 -11.19
N ALA A 89 -0.44 -0.96 -10.30
CA ALA A 89 -0.01 0.38 -10.66
C ALA A 89 1.21 0.37 -11.61
N THR A 90 2.19 -0.51 -11.36
CA THR A 90 3.36 -0.62 -12.25
C THR A 90 2.96 -1.09 -13.65
N LYS A 91 2.07 -2.09 -13.75
CA LYS A 91 1.53 -2.56 -15.04
C LYS A 91 0.71 -1.51 -15.78
N GLU A 92 0.06 -0.60 -15.06
CA GLU A 92 -0.68 0.51 -15.67
C GLU A 92 0.28 1.57 -16.20
N LEU A 93 1.30 1.92 -15.42
CA LEU A 93 2.35 2.85 -15.84
C LEU A 93 3.09 2.35 -17.09
N GLU A 94 3.48 1.07 -17.11
CA GLU A 94 4.12 0.43 -18.28
C GLU A 94 3.26 0.56 -19.54
N ARG A 95 1.94 0.43 -19.40
CA ARG A 95 0.99 0.62 -20.51
C ARG A 95 0.90 2.07 -20.98
N LEU A 96 0.86 3.03 -20.06
CA LEU A 96 0.83 4.45 -20.42
C LEU A 96 2.11 4.89 -21.13
N VAL A 97 3.27 4.41 -20.65
CA VAL A 97 4.58 4.67 -21.28
C VAL A 97 4.64 4.03 -22.67
N ALA A 98 4.24 2.77 -22.82
CA ALA A 98 4.23 2.10 -24.12
C ALA A 98 3.21 2.69 -25.11
N ALA A 99 2.14 3.31 -24.62
CA ALA A 99 1.13 3.97 -25.45
C ALA A 99 1.51 5.40 -25.86
N GLN A 100 2.59 5.96 -25.30
CA GLN A 100 3.05 7.30 -25.65
C GLN A 100 3.83 7.24 -26.97
N PRO A 101 3.38 7.91 -28.04
CA PRO A 101 4.18 8.04 -29.25
C PRO A 101 5.40 8.93 -28.96
N GLU A 102 6.58 8.51 -29.42
CA GLU A 102 7.89 9.19 -29.32
C GLU A 102 7.94 10.64 -29.88
N GLU A 103 6.83 11.17 -30.37
CA GLU A 103 6.76 12.46 -31.07
C GLU A 103 6.66 13.68 -30.13
N ASN A 104 6.60 13.45 -28.81
CA ASN A 104 6.46 14.49 -27.79
C ASN A 104 7.69 14.54 -26.86
N ASP A 105 8.89 14.44 -27.44
CA ASP A 105 10.13 14.80 -26.75
C ASP A 105 10.13 16.31 -26.49
N VAL A 106 9.46 16.72 -25.41
CA VAL A 106 9.52 18.07 -24.88
C VAL A 106 10.95 18.26 -24.40
N VAL A 107 11.79 18.80 -25.28
CA VAL A 107 13.11 19.33 -24.94
C VAL A 107 12.91 20.39 -23.84
N MET A 108 12.98 19.95 -22.59
CA MET A 108 13.07 20.81 -21.41
C MET A 108 14.37 21.60 -21.57
N SER A 109 14.26 22.75 -22.24
CA SER A 109 15.37 23.68 -22.39
C SER A 109 15.72 24.20 -20.99
N ASP A 110 16.87 23.79 -20.46
CA ASP A 110 17.39 24.07 -19.11
C ASP A 110 17.50 25.56 -18.74
N SER A 111 17.20 26.47 -19.66
CA SER A 111 17.28 27.92 -19.43
C SER A 111 16.24 28.46 -18.43
N ALA A 112 15.16 27.73 -18.14
CA ALA A 112 14.16 28.12 -17.13
C ALA A 112 14.34 27.44 -15.77
N ALA A 113 15.10 26.34 -15.69
CA ALA A 113 15.26 25.56 -14.47
C ALA A 113 16.14 26.27 -13.42
N ALA A 114 17.15 27.02 -13.85
CA ALA A 114 17.99 27.81 -12.95
C ALA A 114 17.21 28.91 -12.19
N ALA A 115 16.19 29.50 -12.82
CA ALA A 115 15.34 30.51 -12.18
C ALA A 115 14.32 29.89 -11.21
N ALA A 116 13.76 28.71 -11.54
CA ALA A 116 12.76 28.03 -10.70
C ALA A 116 13.35 27.42 -9.42
N LEU A 117 14.61 27.00 -9.42
CA LEU A 117 15.29 26.48 -8.22
C LEU A 117 15.59 27.57 -7.17
N SER A 118 15.56 28.85 -7.55
CA SER A 118 15.70 29.97 -6.61
C SER A 118 14.42 30.26 -5.80
N ALA A 119 13.28 29.68 -6.19
CA ALA A 119 11.97 29.90 -5.58
C ALA A 119 11.42 28.67 -4.83
N SER A 120 12.27 27.69 -4.51
CA SER A 120 11.90 26.52 -3.72
C SER A 120 11.94 26.84 -2.22
N TRP A 121 10.79 26.74 -1.55
CA TRP A 121 10.67 26.87 -0.08
C TRP A 121 11.10 25.60 0.67
N VAL A 122 11.60 24.60 -0.04
CA VAL A 122 12.15 23.38 0.57
C VAL A 122 13.63 23.62 0.82
N VAL A 123 13.98 23.87 2.09
CA VAL A 123 15.36 23.78 2.55
C VAL A 123 15.77 22.32 2.46
N VAL A 124 16.49 21.97 1.39
CA VAL A 124 17.22 20.71 1.30
C VAL A 124 18.54 20.92 2.05
N PRO A 125 18.81 20.17 3.13
CA PRO A 125 20.13 20.20 3.76
C PRO A 125 21.17 19.78 2.73
N GLN A 126 22.08 20.70 2.39
CA GLN A 126 23.31 20.35 1.67
C GLN A 126 24.24 19.63 2.63
N ASP A 127 24.02 18.33 2.82
CA ASP A 127 25.05 17.48 3.39
C ASP A 127 26.14 17.28 2.34
N ARG A 128 27.16 18.14 2.46
CA ARG A 128 28.44 18.01 1.78
C ARG A 128 29.06 16.66 2.11
N GLU A 129 29.22 15.87 1.07
CA GLU A 129 30.42 15.09 0.77
C GLU A 129 31.28 14.71 1.99
N ARG A 130 31.04 13.50 2.50
CA ARG A 130 32.15 12.62 2.87
C ARG A 130 32.02 11.32 2.10
N HIS A 131 32.83 11.27 1.06
CA HIS A 131 33.35 10.09 0.40
C HIS A 131 33.31 8.81 1.23
N ALA A 132 32.55 7.84 0.75
CA ALA A 132 32.96 6.44 0.74
C ALA A 132 32.28 5.77 -0.46
N ALA A 133 33.04 5.60 -1.54
CA ALA A 133 32.63 4.81 -2.68
C ALA A 133 32.34 3.37 -2.22
N PRO A 134 31.23 2.73 -2.63
CA PRO A 134 31.16 1.28 -2.57
C PRO A 134 32.11 0.73 -3.63
N GLN A 135 33.28 0.26 -3.17
CA GLN A 135 34.17 -0.57 -3.95
C GLN A 135 33.43 -1.81 -4.45
N GLY A 136 33.57 -2.10 -5.74
CA GLY A 136 33.66 -3.47 -6.24
C GLY A 136 32.36 -4.22 -6.47
N PHE A 137 31.70 -3.97 -7.61
CA PHE A 137 31.05 -5.05 -8.36
C PHE A 137 32.13 -5.73 -9.21
N ALA A 138 33.01 -6.50 -8.57
CA ALA A 138 34.01 -7.33 -9.24
C ALA A 138 33.74 -8.80 -8.88
N GLY A 139 33.32 -9.57 -9.87
CA GLY A 139 33.31 -11.04 -9.83
C GLY A 139 32.20 -11.65 -8.98
N MET A 140 30.99 -11.77 -9.53
CA MET A 140 30.14 -12.89 -9.15
C MET A 140 30.73 -14.13 -9.83
N PRO A 141 31.29 -15.11 -9.09
CA PRO A 141 31.55 -16.42 -9.67
C PRO A 141 30.20 -16.99 -10.12
N THR A 142 30.17 -17.56 -11.31
CA THR A 142 29.07 -18.42 -11.78
C THR A 142 29.06 -19.65 -10.88
N GLN A 143 28.48 -19.51 -9.69
CA GLN A 143 28.36 -20.57 -8.71
C GLN A 143 27.18 -21.42 -9.14
N ASP A 144 27.55 -22.47 -9.87
CA ASP A 144 26.97 -23.79 -9.91
C ASP A 144 25.55 -23.94 -9.38
N TRP A 145 24.70 -24.48 -10.26
CA TRP A 145 23.39 -25.05 -9.98
C TRP A 145 23.49 -26.27 -9.04
N GLU A 146 24.06 -26.08 -7.86
CA GLU A 146 24.12 -27.10 -6.83
C GLU A 146 22.69 -27.41 -6.40
N MET A 147 22.25 -28.63 -6.75
CA MET A 147 20.99 -29.19 -6.30
C MET A 147 20.94 -29.15 -4.78
N VAL A 148 20.16 -28.23 -4.22
CA VAL A 148 19.86 -28.26 -2.80
C VAL A 148 18.89 -29.42 -2.57
N ASP A 149 19.43 -30.55 -2.14
CA ASP A 149 18.66 -31.67 -1.61
C ASP A 149 17.83 -31.16 -0.43
N CYS A 150 16.56 -30.89 -0.71
CA CYS A 150 15.56 -30.62 0.31
C CYS A 150 15.13 -31.97 0.91
N GLY A 151 16.05 -32.61 1.64
CA GLY A 151 15.83 -33.81 2.42
C GLY A 151 15.38 -33.48 3.84
N ALA A 152 14.40 -34.23 4.32
CA ALA A 152 13.53 -34.05 5.48
C ALA A 152 14.21 -33.96 6.86
#